data_AF-A0A4D7CXN9-F1
#
_entry.id   AF-A0A4D7CXN9-F1
#
_cell.length_a   1.000
_cell.length_b   1.000
_cell.length_c   1.000
_cell.angle_alpha   90.00
_cell.angle_beta   90.00
_cell.angle_gamma   90.00
#
_symmetry.space_group_name_H-M   'P 1'
#
loop_
_entity.id
_entity.type
_entity.pdbx_description
1 polymer ?
#
loop_
_entity_poly.entity_id
_entity_poly.type
_entity_poly.pdbx_seq_one_letter_code
_entity_poly.pdbx_strand_id
1 'polypeptide(L)'
;MKQTNVGFYAQKINNVVEVTEQTGEAMNPFFEIVRHAIDNGTVADITEEQYKGIKEAFGTGLENYKKLAGLLKDQKAPIKVIGIHKKFEKTYEDYIVSCQAMIDSLGATPADLDVEKFNQSEAQQDEVTETLAFCVQRLSNLLLK
;
A
#
# COMPACT_ATOMS: atom_id res chain seq x y z
N MET A 1 -5.72 -17.38 29.32
CA MET A 1 -5.33 -16.85 28.00
C MET A 1 -3.95 -17.39 27.65
N LYS A 2 -3.77 -18.01 26.47
CA LYS A 2 -2.46 -18.51 26.01
C LYS A 2 -1.59 -17.30 25.64
N GLN A 3 -0.42 -17.14 26.26
CA GLN A 3 0.48 -16.01 26.03
C GLN A 3 0.93 -16.00 24.57
N THR A 4 0.71 -14.90 23.85
CA THR A 4 1.20 -14.74 22.47
C THR A 4 2.72 -14.84 22.44
N ASN A 5 3.27 -15.65 21.54
CA ASN A 5 4.70 -15.66 21.28
C ASN A 5 5.11 -14.35 20.59
N VAL A 6 5.79 -13.48 21.34
CA VAL A 6 6.23 -12.15 20.91
C VAL A 6 7.18 -12.22 19.71
N GLY A 7 8.09 -13.20 19.68
CA GLY A 7 9.03 -13.38 18.57
C GLY A 7 8.32 -13.78 17.27
N PHE A 8 7.35 -14.69 17.36
CA PHE A 8 6.53 -15.07 16.21
C PHE A 8 5.70 -13.90 15.67
N TYR A 9 5.09 -13.11 16.56
CA TYR A 9 4.36 -11.90 16.17
C TYR A 9 5.28 -10.89 15.46
N ALA A 10 6.47 -10.62 16.02
CA ALA A 10 7.43 -9.70 15.42
C ALA A 10 7.86 -10.15 14.02
N GLN A 11 8.16 -11.44 13.82
CA GLN A 11 8.49 -11.99 12.51
C GLN A 11 7.36 -11.80 11.50
N LYS A 12 6.10 -11.98 11.92
CA LYS A 12 4.94 -11.77 11.04
C LYS A 12 4.75 -10.31 10.64
N ILE A 13 4.93 -9.38 11.57
CA ILE A 13 4.89 -7.94 11.24
C ILE A 13 6.01 -7.57 10.28
N ASN A 14 7.24 -8.03 10.52
CA ASN A 14 8.37 -7.77 9.61
C ASN A 14 8.10 -8.29 8.20
N ASN A 15 7.56 -9.51 8.07
CA ASN A 15 7.18 -10.06 6.76
C ASN A 15 6.10 -9.22 6.07
N VAL A 16 5.14 -8.67 6.81
CA VAL A 16 4.13 -7.77 6.20
C VAL A 16 4.79 -6.51 5.65
N VAL A 17 5.69 -5.89 6.42
CA VAL A 17 6.41 -4.67 5.98
C VAL A 17 7.26 -4.98 4.75
N GLU A 18 8.09 -6.02 4.80
CA GLU A 18 8.98 -6.40 3.69
C GLU A 18 8.21 -6.69 2.40
N VAL A 19 7.12 -7.45 2.47
CA VAL A 19 6.31 -7.76 1.27
C VAL A 19 5.55 -6.53 0.79
N THR A 20 5.20 -5.59 1.67
CA THR A 20 4.60 -4.30 1.27
C THR A 20 5.60 -3.49 0.43
N GLU A 21 6.84 -3.36 0.90
CA GLU A 21 7.92 -2.65 0.21
C GLU A 21 8.22 -3.29 -1.15
N GLN A 22 8.43 -4.60 -1.18
CA GLN A 22 8.68 -5.35 -2.43
C GLN A 22 7.55 -5.20 -3.45
N THR A 23 6.29 -5.17 -2.98
CA THR A 23 5.13 -4.97 -3.85
C THR A 23 5.12 -3.56 -4.44
N GLY A 24 5.43 -2.53 -3.63
CA GLY A 24 5.58 -1.16 -4.10
C GLY A 24 6.71 -1.01 -5.13
N GLU A 25 7.89 -1.54 -4.83
CA GLU A 25 9.05 -1.53 -5.74
C GLU A 25 8.75 -2.18 -7.10
N ALA A 26 8.02 -3.30 -7.09
CA ALA A 26 7.63 -3.99 -8.32
C ALA A 26 6.63 -3.17 -9.17
N MET A 27 5.79 -2.34 -8.55
CA MET A 27 4.86 -1.46 -9.25
C MET A 27 5.48 -0.13 -9.69
N ASN A 28 6.57 0.29 -9.05
CA ASN A 28 7.17 1.62 -9.27
C ASN A 28 7.44 1.95 -10.76
N PRO A 29 8.00 1.04 -11.59
CA PRO A 29 8.21 1.34 -13.01
C PRO A 29 6.92 1.69 -13.77
N PHE A 30 5.78 1.10 -13.40
CA PHE A 30 4.48 1.40 -14.01
C PHE A 30 3.92 2.73 -13.53
N PHE A 31 4.13 3.04 -12.25
CA PHE A 31 3.80 4.34 -11.68
C PHE A 31 4.56 5.48 -12.37
N GLU A 32 5.87 5.33 -12.55
CA GLU A 32 6.71 6.35 -13.22
C GLU A 32 6.25 6.63 -14.65
N ILE A 33 5.77 5.62 -15.38
CA ILE A 33 5.21 5.83 -16.73
C ILE A 33 4.01 6.79 -16.67
N VAL A 34 3.06 6.57 -15.75
CA VAL A 34 1.88 7.43 -15.61
C VAL A 34 2.28 8.81 -15.11
N ARG A 35 3.12 8.88 -14.07
CA ARG A 35 3.57 10.13 -13.46
C ARG A 35 4.28 11.02 -14.48
N HIS A 36 5.26 10.48 -15.21
CA HIS A 36 5.95 11.21 -16.26
C HIS A 36 5.02 11.62 -17.40
N ALA A 37 4.04 10.79 -17.78
CA ALA A 37 3.10 11.14 -18.83
C ALA A 37 2.17 12.29 -18.42
N ILE A 38 1.74 12.33 -17.15
CA ILE A 38 0.98 13.46 -16.62
C ILE A 38 1.85 14.72 -16.60
N ASP A 39 3.05 14.64 -16.03
CA ASP A 39 3.90 15.81 -15.83
C ASP A 39 4.35 16.45 -17.14
N ASN A 40 4.51 15.65 -18.19
CA ASN A 40 4.90 16.12 -19.52
C ASN A 40 3.69 16.41 -20.44
N GLY A 41 2.46 16.15 -20.00
CA GLY A 41 1.27 16.30 -20.84
C GLY A 41 1.19 15.30 -22.00
N THR A 42 1.83 14.14 -21.86
CA THR A 42 1.95 13.08 -22.89
C THR A 42 1.14 11.83 -22.55
N VAL A 43 0.07 11.96 -21.75
CA VAL A 43 -0.82 10.83 -21.42
C VAL A 43 -1.38 10.14 -22.67
N ALA A 44 -1.67 10.91 -23.72
CA ALA A 44 -2.14 10.41 -25.00
C ALA A 44 -1.12 9.52 -25.74
N ASP A 45 0.16 9.57 -25.36
CA ASP A 45 1.23 8.78 -25.97
C ASP A 45 1.38 7.39 -25.33
N ILE A 46 0.71 7.15 -24.18
CA ILE A 46 0.69 5.82 -23.56
C ILE A 46 -0.15 4.89 -24.44
N THR A 47 0.46 3.82 -24.94
CA THR A 47 -0.27 2.86 -25.77
C THR A 47 -1.32 2.09 -24.95
N GLU A 48 -2.37 1.59 -25.61
CA GLU A 48 -3.40 0.77 -24.95
C GLU A 48 -2.79 -0.48 -24.27
N GLU A 49 -1.76 -1.09 -24.88
CA GLU A 49 -1.05 -2.24 -24.31
C GLU A 49 -0.30 -1.87 -23.03
N GLN A 50 0.45 -0.76 -23.05
CA GLN A 50 1.13 -0.25 -21.85
C GLN A 50 0.13 0.11 -20.76
N TYR A 51 -0.98 0.75 -21.12
CA TYR A 51 -2.01 1.16 -20.18
C TYR A 51 -2.68 -0.04 -19.50
N LYS A 52 -2.97 -1.09 -20.29
CA LYS A 52 -3.47 -2.36 -19.77
C LYS A 52 -2.47 -2.99 -18.80
N GLY A 53 -1.18 -3.01 -19.15
CA GLY A 53 -0.12 -3.51 -18.28
C GLY A 53 -0.01 -2.75 -16.96
N ILE A 54 -0.12 -1.42 -16.98
CA ILE A 54 -0.16 -0.57 -15.77
C ILE A 54 -1.33 -0.97 -14.86
N LYS A 55 -2.55 -1.07 -15.42
CA LYS A 55 -3.74 -1.44 -14.66
C LYS A 55 -3.63 -2.85 -14.07
N GLU A 56 -3.10 -3.81 -14.82
CA GLU A 56 -2.85 -5.17 -14.35
C GLU A 56 -1.82 -5.21 -13.22
N ALA A 57 -0.73 -4.45 -13.33
CA ALA A 57 0.29 -4.34 -12.29
C ALA A 57 -0.28 -3.76 -10.99
N PHE A 58 -0.99 -2.62 -11.08
CA PHE A 58 -1.60 -2.00 -9.91
C PHE A 58 -2.69 -2.86 -9.28
N GLY A 59 -3.54 -3.49 -10.09
CA GLY A 59 -4.54 -4.44 -9.60
C GLY A 59 -3.91 -5.62 -8.86
N THR A 60 -2.82 -6.17 -9.39
CA THR A 60 -2.08 -7.26 -8.76
C THR A 60 -1.47 -6.84 -7.42
N GLY A 61 -0.83 -5.66 -7.37
CA GLY A 61 -0.27 -5.13 -6.13
C GLY A 61 -1.34 -4.83 -5.08
N LEU A 62 -2.48 -4.27 -5.48
CA LEU A 62 -3.61 -4.03 -4.57
C LEU A 62 -4.14 -5.33 -3.96
N GLU A 63 -4.27 -6.40 -4.75
CA GLU A 63 -4.68 -7.71 -4.23
C GLU A 63 -3.64 -8.31 -3.27
N ASN A 64 -2.35 -8.06 -3.49
CA ASN A 64 -1.32 -8.45 -2.54
C ASN A 64 -1.44 -7.66 -1.23
N TYR A 65 -1.66 -6.35 -1.28
CA TYR A 65 -1.92 -5.55 -0.07
C TYR A 65 -3.15 -6.05 0.69
N LYS A 66 -4.26 -6.36 0.00
CA LYS A 66 -5.47 -6.94 0.64
C LYS A 66 -5.18 -8.26 1.36
N LYS A 67 -4.35 -9.13 0.79
CA LYS A 67 -3.91 -10.38 1.45
C LYS A 67 -3.11 -10.08 2.72
N LEU A 68 -2.18 -9.13 2.67
CA LEU A 68 -1.39 -8.71 3.83
C LEU A 68 -2.27 -8.10 4.94
N ALA A 69 -3.28 -7.30 4.58
CA ALA A 69 -4.26 -6.79 5.54
C ALA A 69 -5.02 -7.93 6.25
N GLY A 70 -5.39 -8.98 5.52
CA GLY A 70 -5.96 -10.20 6.09
C GLY A 70 -5.02 -10.85 7.12
N LEU A 71 -3.73 -10.99 6.77
CA LEU A 71 -2.72 -11.53 7.69
C LEU A 71 -2.58 -10.69 8.96
N LEU A 72 -2.61 -9.35 8.85
CA LEU A 72 -2.55 -8.44 9.99
C LEU A 72 -3.75 -8.63 10.91
N LYS A 73 -4.97 -8.65 10.35
CA LYS A 73 -6.22 -8.80 11.10
C LYS A 73 -6.30 -10.11 11.87
N ASP A 74 -5.73 -11.18 11.32
CA ASP A 74 -5.70 -12.50 11.94
C ASP A 74 -4.60 -12.64 13.01
N GLN A 75 -3.66 -11.68 13.12
CA GLN A 75 -2.62 -11.74 14.14
C GLN A 75 -3.16 -11.44 15.54
N LYS A 76 -2.78 -12.30 16.50
CA LYS A 76 -3.03 -12.04 17.93
C LYS A 76 -1.92 -11.16 18.49
N ALA A 77 -2.09 -9.84 18.45
CA ALA A 77 -1.11 -8.92 19.01
C ALA A 77 -0.91 -9.11 20.53
N PRO A 78 0.33 -9.05 21.04
CA PRO A 78 0.60 -8.97 22.48
C PRO A 78 -0.07 -7.73 23.10
N ILE A 79 -0.53 -7.83 24.35
CA ILE A 79 -1.24 -6.75 25.06
C ILE A 79 -0.43 -5.44 25.05
N LYS A 80 0.89 -5.51 25.20
CA LYS A 80 1.78 -4.33 25.20
C LYS A 80 1.81 -3.54 23.88
N VAL A 81 1.37 -4.13 22.78
CA VAL A 81 1.34 -3.51 21.43
C VAL A 81 -0.04 -3.45 20.80
N ILE A 82 -1.09 -3.97 21.45
CA ILE A 82 -2.42 -4.11 20.84
C ILE A 82 -2.98 -2.79 20.30
N GLY A 83 -2.77 -1.67 21.03
CA GLY A 83 -3.24 -0.36 20.59
C GLY A 83 -2.57 0.12 19.30
N ILE A 84 -1.24 0.03 19.22
CA ILE A 84 -0.52 0.42 18.01
C ILE A 84 -0.75 -0.55 16.85
N HIS A 85 -0.95 -1.84 17.14
CA HIS A 85 -1.32 -2.84 16.15
C HIS A 85 -2.67 -2.53 15.50
N LYS A 86 -3.68 -2.15 16.29
CA LYS A 86 -4.98 -1.73 15.75
C LYS A 86 -4.92 -0.46 14.93
N LYS A 87 -4.04 0.49 15.32
CA LYS A 87 -3.75 1.64 14.46
C LYS A 87 -3.09 1.21 13.15
N PHE A 88 -2.14 0.28 13.19
CA PHE A 88 -1.46 -0.25 12.01
C PHE A 88 -2.44 -0.92 11.06
N GLU A 89 -3.29 -1.84 11.55
CA GLU A 89 -4.36 -2.47 10.75
C GLU A 89 -5.22 -1.42 10.04
N LYS A 90 -5.73 -0.44 10.78
CA LYS A 90 -6.62 0.58 10.21
C LYS A 90 -5.91 1.45 9.17
N THR A 91 -4.68 1.88 9.47
CA THR A 91 -3.86 2.67 8.54
C THR A 91 -3.55 1.88 7.27
N TYR A 92 -3.35 0.58 7.39
CA TYR A 92 -3.11 -0.30 6.25
C TYR A 92 -4.36 -0.49 5.38
N GLU A 93 -5.55 -0.54 5.98
CA GLU A 93 -6.81 -0.48 5.24
C GLU A 93 -6.98 0.86 4.51
N ASP A 94 -6.62 1.97 5.16
CA ASP A 94 -6.66 3.30 4.53
C ASP A 94 -5.69 3.38 3.33
N TYR A 95 -4.52 2.74 3.42
CA TYR A 95 -3.56 2.66 2.32
C TYR A 95 -4.13 1.89 1.12
N ILE A 96 -4.81 0.77 1.37
CA ILE A 96 -5.51 0.00 0.33
C ILE A 96 -6.59 0.85 -0.34
N VAL A 97 -7.33 1.65 0.43
CA VAL A 97 -8.34 2.56 -0.11
C VAL A 97 -7.72 3.62 -1.02
N SER A 98 -6.59 4.22 -0.63
CA SER A 98 -5.90 5.21 -1.47
C SER A 98 -5.31 4.58 -2.74
N CYS A 99 -4.77 3.36 -2.66
CA CYS A 99 -4.32 2.61 -3.85
C CYS A 99 -5.47 2.28 -4.80
N GLN A 100 -6.64 1.90 -4.27
CA GLN A 100 -7.83 1.67 -5.09
C GLN A 100 -8.29 2.97 -5.76
N ALA A 101 -8.27 4.10 -5.05
CA ALA A 101 -8.60 5.41 -5.64
C ALA A 101 -7.67 5.78 -6.80
N MET A 102 -6.36 5.46 -6.69
CA MET A 102 -5.42 5.64 -7.79
C MET A 102 -5.77 4.77 -9.01
N ILE A 103 -6.08 3.49 -8.79
CA ILE A 103 -6.52 2.61 -9.88
C ILE A 103 -7.81 3.11 -10.53
N ASP A 104 -8.76 3.55 -9.72
CA ASP A 104 -10.05 4.06 -10.21
C ASP A 104 -9.87 5.33 -11.03
N SER A 105 -8.86 6.16 -10.72
CA SER A 105 -8.53 7.36 -11.50
C SER A 105 -8.00 7.07 -12.91
N LEU A 106 -7.54 5.84 -13.18
CA LEU A 106 -7.05 5.46 -14.50
C LEU A 106 -8.18 5.34 -15.55
N GLY A 107 -9.42 5.09 -15.16
CA GLY A 107 -10.49 4.87 -16.15
C GLY A 107 -10.22 3.65 -17.06
N ALA A 108 -10.81 3.61 -18.26
CA ALA A 108 -10.69 2.46 -19.17
C ALA A 108 -9.45 2.56 -20.08
N THR A 109 -9.21 3.75 -20.63
CA THR A 109 -8.14 4.08 -21.59
C THR A 109 -7.34 5.30 -21.10
N PRO A 110 -6.17 5.62 -21.70
CA PRO A 110 -5.40 6.81 -21.33
C PRO A 110 -6.21 8.11 -21.39
N ALA A 111 -7.17 8.21 -22.32
CA ALA A 111 -8.04 9.38 -22.45
C ALA A 111 -9.04 9.54 -21.29
N ASP A 112 -9.28 8.48 -20.52
CA ASP A 112 -10.18 8.47 -19.37
C ASP A 112 -9.45 8.77 -18.05
N LEU A 113 -8.12 8.97 -18.08
CA LEU A 113 -7.31 9.28 -16.91
C LEU A 113 -7.79 10.59 -16.25
N ASP A 114 -8.26 10.48 -15.02
CA ASP A 114 -8.59 11.61 -14.16
C ASP A 114 -7.33 12.06 -13.40
N VAL A 115 -6.60 13.00 -14.00
CA VAL A 115 -5.33 13.52 -13.46
C VAL A 115 -5.48 14.11 -12.06
N GLU A 116 -6.59 14.80 -11.78
CA GLU A 116 -6.82 15.40 -10.46
C GLU A 116 -6.98 14.32 -9.40
N LYS A 117 -7.79 13.29 -9.67
CA LYS A 117 -7.95 12.15 -8.76
C LYS A 117 -6.66 11.34 -8.62
N PHE A 118 -5.90 11.16 -9.69
CA PHE A 118 -4.61 10.47 -9.63
C PHE A 118 -3.67 11.19 -8.65
N ASN A 119 -3.47 12.50 -8.84
CA ASN A 119 -2.63 13.32 -7.97
C ASN A 119 -3.13 13.32 -6.51
N GLN A 120 -4.45 13.40 -6.32
CA GLN A 120 -5.05 13.34 -4.98
C GLN A 120 -4.78 11.99 -4.30
N SER A 121 -4.92 10.89 -5.04
CA SER A 121 -4.70 9.53 -4.51
C SER A 121 -3.22 9.25 -4.20
N GLU A 122 -2.29 9.85 -4.95
CA GLU A 122 -0.85 9.82 -4.69
C GLU A 122 -0.53 10.53 -3.37
N ALA A 123 -0.99 11.77 -3.20
CA ALA A 123 -0.78 12.52 -1.96
C ALA A 123 -1.39 11.81 -0.73
N GLN A 124 -2.55 11.16 -0.90
CA GLN A 124 -3.15 10.35 0.16
C GLN A 124 -2.30 9.11 0.49
N GLN A 125 -1.75 8.44 -0.52
CA GLN A 125 -0.84 7.31 -0.30
C GLN A 125 0.41 7.73 0.47
N ASP A 126 0.98 8.90 0.16
CA ASP A 126 2.15 9.43 0.88
C ASP A 126 1.86 9.66 2.37
N GLU A 127 0.79 10.40 2.69
CA GLU A 127 0.38 10.67 4.08
C GLU A 127 0.11 9.38 4.87
N VAL A 128 -0.57 8.42 4.24
CA VAL A 128 -0.86 7.13 4.88
C VAL A 128 0.42 6.31 5.06
N THR A 129 1.34 6.34 4.10
CA THR A 129 2.63 5.65 4.18
C THR A 129 3.49 6.18 5.32
N GLU A 130 3.52 7.49 5.55
CA GLU A 130 4.17 8.08 6.73
C GLU A 130 3.56 7.53 8.03
N THR A 131 2.24 7.40 8.07
CA THR A 131 1.54 6.85 9.24
C THR A 131 1.82 5.36 9.43
N LEU A 132 1.97 4.58 8.35
CA LEU A 132 2.41 3.19 8.40
C LEU A 132 3.81 3.08 9.00
N ALA A 133 4.76 3.89 8.50
CA ALA A 133 6.13 3.93 9.01
C ALA A 133 6.17 4.26 10.52
N PHE A 134 5.36 5.24 10.96
CA PHE A 134 5.19 5.54 12.38
C PHE A 134 4.71 4.31 13.19
N CYS A 135 3.72 3.58 12.67
CA CYS A 135 3.19 2.40 13.35
C CYS A 135 4.23 1.29 13.48
N VAL A 136 4.99 1.02 12.40
CA VAL A 136 6.08 0.03 12.39
C VAL A 136 7.16 0.40 13.40
N GLN A 137 7.63 1.64 13.40
CA GLN A 137 8.64 2.11 14.36
C GLN A 137 8.17 1.95 15.82
N ARG A 138 6.90 2.29 16.09
CA ARG A 138 6.31 2.17 17.43
C ARG A 138 6.13 0.71 17.86
N LEU A 139 5.73 -0.17 16.93
CA LEU A 139 5.66 -1.62 17.16
C LEU A 139 7.03 -2.17 17.56
N SER A 140 8.07 -1.92 16.76
CA SER A 140 9.44 -2.36 17.02
C SER A 140 9.95 -1.90 18.38
N ASN A 141 9.78 -0.62 18.71
CA ASN A 141 10.23 -0.05 19.98
C ASN A 141 9.56 -0.69 21.21
N LEU A 142 8.28 -1.05 21.12
CA LEU A 142 7.54 -1.67 22.21
C LEU A 142 7.83 -3.18 22.34
N LEU A 143 8.23 -3.83 21.23
CA LEU A 143 8.61 -5.24 21.24
C LEU A 143 9.99 -5.47 21.87
N LEU A 144 10.93 -4.55 21.67
CA LEU A 144 12.30 -4.60 22.19
C LEU A 144 12.44 -4.24 23.68
N LYS A 145 11.44 -3.57 24.25
CA LYS A 145 11.33 -3.29 25.69
C LYS A 145 10.64 -4.44 26.43
#